data_AF-A0A964VDD4-F1
#
_entry.id   AF-A0A964VDD4-F1
#
_cell.length_a   1.000
_cell.length_b   1.000
_cell.length_c   1.000
_cell.angle_alpha   90.00
_cell.angle_beta   90.00
_cell.angle_gamma   90.00
#
_symmetry.space_group_name_H-M   'P 1'
#
loop_
_entity.id
_entity.type
_entity.pdbx_description
1 polymer ?
#
loop_
_entity_poly.entity_id
_entity_poly.type
_entity_poly.pdbx_seq_one_letter_code
_entity_poly.pdbx_strand_id
1 'polypeptide(L)' 'MKNTVDALWQLARLAVLSKFKLRGAYWKWRADTAFGTNAGRMPSRAARLKAVLEYGAWVGQMRRLAARGQ' A
#
# COMPACT_ATOMS: atom_id res chain seq x y z
N MET A 1 17.96 3.59 -3.29
CA MET A 1 16.95 4.32 -4.11
C MET A 1 16.14 3.43 -5.06
N LYS A 2 16.67 2.32 -5.61
CA LYS A 2 15.90 1.39 -6.48
C LYS A 2 14.60 0.84 -5.86
N ASN A 3 14.58 0.60 -4.54
CA ASN A 3 13.41 0.06 -3.84
C ASN A 3 12.21 1.02 -3.82
N THR A 4 12.48 2.34 -3.88
CA THR A 4 11.45 3.38 -3.82
C THR A 4 10.68 3.48 -5.13
N VAL A 5 11.37 3.30 -6.27
CA VAL A 5 10.74 3.35 -7.61
C VAL A 5 9.80 2.16 -7.80
N ASP A 6 10.20 0.95 -7.39
CA ASP A 6 9.32 -0.22 -7.43
C ASP A 6 8.11 -0.08 -6.51
N ALA A 7 8.30 0.51 -5.31
CA ALA A 7 7.21 0.78 -4.39
C ALA A 7 6.21 1.78 -5.00
N LEU A 8 6.71 2.87 -5.59
CA LEU A 8 5.89 3.87 -6.29
C LEU A 8 5.16 3.27 -7.49
N TRP A 9 5.81 2.40 -8.27
CA TRP A 9 5.18 1.72 -9.40
C TRP A 9 4.03 0.82 -8.97
N GLN A 10 4.19 0.07 -7.88
CA GLN A 10 3.11 -0.78 -7.36
C GLN A 10 1.94 0.02 -6.79
N LEU A 11 2.23 1.15 -6.15
CA LEU A 11 1.19 2.09 -5.70
C LEU A 11 0.47 2.74 -6.88
N ALA A 12 1.19 3.13 -7.92
CA ALA A 12 0.61 3.65 -9.16
C ALA A 12 -0.28 2.61 -9.85
N ARG A 13 0.18 1.35 -9.97
CA ARG A 13 -0.61 0.24 -10.50
C ARG A 13 -1.89 0.02 -9.68
N LEU A 14 -1.79 0.08 -8.35
CA LEU A 14 -2.95 -0.05 -7.48
C LEU A 14 -3.94 1.11 -7.71
N ALA A 15 -3.44 2.35 -7.83
CA ALA A 15 -4.26 3.52 -8.10
C ALA A 15 -4.98 3.40 -9.46
N VAL A 16 -4.29 2.93 -10.50
CA VAL A 16 -4.86 2.68 -11.83
C VAL A 16 -5.92 1.58 -11.80
N LEU A 17 -5.65 0.42 -11.17
CA LEU A 17 -6.64 -0.65 -11.00
C LEU A 17 -7.88 -0.17 -10.22
N SER A 18 -7.66 0.77 -9.31
CA SER A 18 -8.72 1.37 -8.50
C SER A 18 -9.42 2.55 -9.19
N LYS A 19 -9.04 2.86 -10.45
CA LYS A 19 -9.53 4.00 -11.22
C LYS A 19 -9.42 5.33 -10.46
N PHE A 20 -8.39 5.47 -9.62
CA PHE A 20 -8.21 6.57 -8.67
C PHE A 20 -9.39 6.79 -7.69
N LYS A 21 -10.35 5.86 -7.62
CA LYS A 21 -11.52 5.90 -6.72
C LYS A 21 -11.15 5.33 -5.35
N LEU A 22 -10.18 5.94 -4.68
CA LEU A 22 -9.64 5.50 -3.38
C LEU A 22 -10.51 5.88 -2.16
N ARG A 23 -11.75 6.36 -2.40
CA ARG A 23 -12.65 6.90 -1.36
C ARG A 23 -14.03 6.22 -1.32
N GLY A 24 -14.24 5.16 -2.11
CA GLY A 24 -15.52 4.43 -2.14
C GLY A 24 -15.72 3.49 -0.95
N ALA A 25 -16.92 2.90 -0.83
CA ALA A 25 -17.27 1.94 0.23
C ALA A 25 -16.27 0.78 0.36
N TYR A 26 -15.76 0.29 -0.78
CA TYR A 26 -14.70 -0.72 -0.82
C TYR A 26 -13.41 -0.29 -0.11
N TRP A 27 -12.98 0.95 -0.33
CA TRP A 27 -11.77 1.50 0.31
C TRP A 27 -11.98 1.78 1.79
N LYS A 28 -13.20 2.17 2.17
CA LYS A 28 -13.59 2.32 3.56
C LYS A 28 -13.54 0.98 4.30
N TRP A 29 -14.13 -0.06 3.72
CA TRP A 29 -14.04 -1.43 4.25
C TRP A 29 -12.59 -1.93 4.33
N ARG A 30 -11.76 -1.69 3.30
CA ARG A 30 -10.32 -2.05 3.32
C ARG A 30 -9.56 -1.32 4.43
N ALA A 31 -9.88 -0.05 4.68
CA ALA A 31 -9.28 0.73 5.76
C ALA A 31 -9.75 0.25 7.13
N ASP A 32 -11.04 -0.05 7.29
CA ASP A 32 -11.60 -0.61 8.53
C ASP A 32 -10.99 -1.99 8.85
N THR A 33 -10.77 -2.85 7.84
CA THR A 33 -10.11 -4.14 8.03
C THR A 33 -8.62 -3.99 8.37
N ALA A 34 -7.93 -3.01 7.79
CA ALA A 34 -6.49 -2.82 8.00
C ALA A 34 -6.14 -2.05 9.28
N PHE A 35 -6.98 -1.09 9.70
CA PHE A 35 -6.69 -0.17 10.80
C PHE A 35 -7.74 -0.19 11.91
N GLY A 36 -8.82 -0.96 11.75
CA GLY A 36 -9.97 -0.96 12.66
C GLY A 36 -10.92 0.22 12.42
N THR A 37 -12.11 0.12 13.00
CA THR A 37 -13.19 1.14 12.92
C THR A 37 -12.99 2.32 13.87
N ASN A 38 -12.07 2.22 14.84
CA ASN A 38 -11.81 3.26 15.83
C ASN A 38 -10.89 4.35 15.24
N ALA A 39 -11.48 5.37 14.64
CA ALA A 39 -10.75 6.52 14.07
C ALA A 39 -9.80 7.21 15.08
N GLY A 40 -10.13 7.20 16.38
CA GLY A 40 -9.29 7.74 17.45
C GLY A 40 -8.06 6.89 17.80
N ARG A 41 -8.03 5.61 17.41
CA ARG A 41 -6.85 4.73 17.53
C ARG A 41 -6.08 4.59 16.22
N MET A 42 -6.58 5.18 15.13
CA MET A 42 -5.88 5.12 13.85
C MET A 42 -4.53 5.86 13.96
N PRO A 43 -3.45 5.29 13.40
CA PRO A 43 -2.19 5.99 13.29
C PRO A 43 -2.36 7.33 12.57
N SER A 44 -1.46 8.28 12.82
CA SER A 44 -1.46 9.56 12.09
C SER A 44 -1.41 9.33 10.57
N ARG A 45 -1.84 10.31 9.77
CA ARG A 45 -1.75 10.22 8.30
C ARG A 45 -0.33 9.90 7.84
N ALA A 46 0.68 10.46 8.50
CA ALA A 46 2.09 10.19 8.23
C ALA A 46 2.48 8.73 8.51
N ALA A 47 2.04 8.16 9.64
CA ALA A 47 2.30 6.76 9.98
C ALA A 47 1.63 5.80 8.99
N ARG A 48 0.41 6.13 8.52
CA ARG A 48 -0.28 5.37 7.47
C ARG A 48 0.47 5.43 6.14
N LEU A 49 0.93 6.61 5.73
CA LEU A 49 1.75 6.75 4.52
C LEU A 49 3.06 5.96 4.62
N LYS A 50 3.74 6.00 5.77
CA LYS A 50 4.95 5.23 6.04
C LYS A 50 4.70 3.73 5.91
N ALA A 51 3.64 3.21 6.54
CA ALA A 51 3.27 1.79 6.45
C ALA A 51 2.96 1.36 5.01
N VAL A 52 2.29 2.21 4.23
CA VAL A 52 2.01 1.95 2.81
C VAL A 52 3.30 1.87 1.99
N LEU A 53 4.27 2.76 2.24
CA LEU A 53 5.57 2.75 1.57
C LEU A 53 6.41 1.52 1.95
N GLU A 54 6.44 1.16 3.24
CA GLU A 54 7.12 -0.04 3.74
C GLU A 54 6.54 -1.31 3.11
N TYR A 55 5.22 -1.40 3.03
CA TYR A 55 4.55 -2.49 2.34
C TYR A 55 4.93 -2.54 0.85
N GLY A 56 4.89 -1.40 0.15
CA GLY A 56 5.31 -1.32 -1.25
C GLY A 56 6.75 -1.78 -1.49
N ALA A 57 7.67 -1.41 -0.59
CA ALA A 57 9.07 -1.82 -0.63
C ALA A 57 9.24 -3.33 -0.41
N TRP A 58 8.53 -3.89 0.58
CA TRP A 58 8.52 -5.33 0.87
C TRP A 58 7.97 -6.15 -0.29
N VAL A 59 6.84 -5.75 -0.88
CA VAL A 59 6.30 -6.45 -2.06
C VAL A 59 7.30 -6.39 -3.22
N GLY A 60 7.96 -5.25 -3.44
CA GLY A 60 9.01 -5.13 -4.46
C GLY A 60 10.16 -6.10 -4.22
N GLN A 61 10.59 -6.26 -2.96
CA GLN A 61 11.60 -7.24 -2.58
C GLN A 61 11.13 -8.67 -2.84
N MET A 62 9.90 -9.03 -2.45
CA MET A 62 9.34 -10.37 -2.68
C MET A 62 9.25 -10.71 -4.16
N ARG A 63 8.84 -9.76 -5.02
CA ARG A 63 8.81 -9.96 -6.48
C ARG A 63 10.19 -10.17 -7.06
N ARG A 64 11.20 -9.43 -6.60
CA ARG A 64 12.60 -9.63 -7.02
C ARG A 64 13.15 -10.97 -6.53
N LEU A 65 12.78 -11.42 -5.33
CA LEU A 65 13.16 -12.74 -4.84
C LEU A 65 12.50 -13.84 -5.68
N ALA A 66 11.20 -13.73 -5.98
CA ALA A 66 10.49 -14.67 -6.84
C ALA A 66 11.08 -14.72 -8.26
N ALA A 67 11.48 -13.58 -8.83
CA ALA A 67 12.11 -13.50 -10.15
C ALA A 67 13.56 -14.01 -10.19
N ARG A 68 14.24 -14.13 -9.05
CA ARG A 68 15.61 -14.70 -8.95
C ARG A 68 15.62 -16.20 -8.63
N GLY A 69 14.47 -16.75 -8.23
CA GLY A 69 14.29 -18.17 -7.94
C GLY A 69 13.78 -18.99 -9.13
N GLN A 70 13.84 -18.43 -10.35
CA GLN A 70 13.62 -19.10 -11.63
C GLN A 70 14.93 -19.21 -12.39
#